data_AF-A0A9P5H6Z3-F1
#
_entry.id   AF-A0A9P5H6Z3-F1
#
_cell.length_a   1.000
_cell.length_b   1.000
_cell.length_c   1.000
_cell.angle_alpha   90.00
_cell.angle_beta   90.00
_cell.angle_gamma   90.00
#
_symmetry.space_group_name_H-M   'P 1'
#
loop_
_entity.id
_entity.type
_entity.pdbx_description
1 polymer ?
#
loop_
_entity_poly.entity_id
_entity_poly.type
_entity_poly.pdbx_seq_one_letter_code
_entity_poly.pdbx_strand_id
1 'polypeptide(L)'
;MPRPPAFIVHRRFLEDLASSQQQHDLLEKAVTYLPENTAKLFLSQMAHLGGHRINDIFMTNGYQVVLGGPDSHHYGSYPEISRINHDCRPNLGYYIDSDFVHRTRAVRKILPGEELTVTYLNPFQHRAARQRRAQNAWGFDCRCPQCALAEALADESDERLQRIHVLEEQMEDLEKELTMDDIRKLVEMYKKERLDIKLAGALTLAAMNANLLGEAAAAREYALQAVEAGIIEKCESEDVKSMRLLAENPKEHFTWRGRVTENGIKYHKIS
;
A
#
# COMPACT_ATOMS: atom_id res chain seq x y z
N MET A 1 23.14 4.75 5.84
CA MET A 1 22.86 5.80 4.83
C MET A 1 21.79 5.28 3.89
N PRO A 2 20.82 6.11 3.48
CA PRO A 2 19.89 5.76 2.40
C PRO A 2 20.69 5.46 1.13
N ARG A 3 20.27 4.44 0.36
CA ARG A 3 20.87 4.10 -0.93
C ARG A 3 19.93 4.53 -2.05
N PRO A 4 20.41 5.26 -3.06
CA PRO A 4 19.61 5.55 -4.25
C PRO A 4 19.33 4.25 -5.02
N PRO A 5 18.33 4.24 -5.92
CA PRO A 5 18.11 3.10 -6.79
C PRO A 5 19.35 2.82 -7.65
N ALA A 6 19.59 1.55 -7.96
CA ALA A 6 20.62 1.18 -8.93
C ALA A 6 20.31 1.80 -10.31
N PHE A 7 19.03 1.83 -10.66
CA PHE A 7 18.53 2.42 -11.90
C PHE A 7 17.13 2.99 -11.72
N ILE A 8 16.83 4.02 -12.49
CA ILE A 8 15.46 4.46 -12.77
C ILE A 8 15.28 4.43 -14.28
N VAL A 9 14.25 3.72 -14.75
CA VAL A 9 14.01 3.52 -16.18
C VAL A 9 12.57 3.83 -16.49
N HIS A 10 12.34 4.56 -17.59
CA HIS A 10 10.98 4.85 -18.05
C HIS A 10 10.25 3.56 -18.41
N ARG A 11 8.99 3.43 -17.97
CA ARG A 11 8.19 2.21 -18.17
C ARG A 11 8.13 1.78 -19.64
N ARG A 12 7.87 2.74 -20.54
CA ARG A 12 7.80 2.49 -22.00
C ARG A 12 9.13 2.05 -22.61
N PHE A 13 10.27 2.46 -22.03
CA PHE A 13 11.55 1.94 -22.49
C PHE A 13 11.64 0.44 -22.25
N LEU A 14 11.13 -0.07 -21.12
CA LEU A 14 11.14 -1.50 -20.78
C LEU A 14 10.06 -2.30 -21.51
N GLU A 15 8.86 -1.73 -21.65
CA GLU A 15 7.69 -2.41 -22.22
C GLU A 15 7.60 -2.30 -23.76
N ASP A 16 7.68 -1.09 -24.32
CA ASP A 16 7.43 -0.85 -25.75
C ASP A 16 8.63 -1.29 -26.62
N LEU A 17 9.83 -1.34 -26.04
CA LEU A 17 11.08 -1.69 -26.73
C LEU A 17 11.70 -3.01 -26.26
N ALA A 18 10.94 -3.84 -25.53
CA ALA A 18 11.42 -5.06 -24.85
C ALA A 18 12.23 -6.04 -25.72
N SER A 19 11.99 -6.05 -27.03
CA SER A 19 12.62 -6.97 -27.99
C SER A 19 13.59 -6.28 -28.95
N SER A 20 13.86 -4.98 -28.75
CA SER A 20 14.78 -4.24 -29.60
C SER A 20 16.23 -4.50 -29.20
N GLN A 21 17.08 -4.85 -30.16
CA GLN A 21 18.52 -4.99 -29.94
C GLN A 21 19.12 -3.71 -29.33
N GLN A 22 18.64 -2.54 -29.77
CA GLN A 22 19.10 -1.26 -29.23
C GLN A 22 18.79 -1.10 -27.74
N GLN A 23 17.63 -1.61 -27.29
CA GLN A 23 17.27 -1.60 -25.88
C GLN A 23 18.22 -2.51 -25.08
N HIS A 24 18.50 -3.71 -25.60
CA HIS A 24 19.39 -4.69 -24.96
C HIS A 24 20.80 -4.12 -24.81
N ASP A 25 21.36 -3.56 -25.89
CA ASP A 25 22.69 -2.94 -25.89
C ASP A 25 22.79 -1.80 -24.87
N LEU A 26 21.75 -0.97 -24.76
CA LEU A 26 21.68 0.13 -23.78
C LEU A 26 21.61 -0.39 -22.34
N LEU A 27 20.81 -1.43 -22.09
CA LEU A 27 20.70 -2.07 -20.77
C LEU A 27 22.02 -2.70 -20.34
N GLU A 28 22.67 -3.46 -21.23
CA GLU A 28 23.99 -4.05 -20.97
C GLU A 28 25.03 -2.96 -20.70
N LYS A 29 25.04 -1.90 -21.52
CA LYS A 29 25.95 -0.77 -21.31
C LYS A 29 25.67 -0.06 -19.98
N ALA A 30 24.40 0.13 -19.60
CA ALA A 30 24.02 0.77 -18.35
C ALA A 30 24.56 0.02 -17.13
N VAL A 31 24.54 -1.32 -17.14
CA VAL A 31 25.12 -2.16 -16.08
C VAL A 31 26.63 -1.93 -15.91
N THR A 32 27.36 -1.65 -17.00
CA THR A 32 28.81 -1.36 -16.91
C THR A 32 29.15 -0.05 -16.19
N TYR A 33 28.19 0.86 -16.01
CA TYR A 33 28.37 2.11 -15.28
C TYR A 33 28.07 1.99 -13.78
N LEU A 34 27.54 0.85 -13.32
CA LEU A 34 27.31 0.61 -11.90
C LEU A 34 28.62 0.32 -11.15
N PRO A 35 28.71 0.69 -9.87
CA PRO A 35 29.74 0.15 -8.97
C PRO A 35 29.69 -1.39 -8.97
N GLU A 36 30.86 -2.02 -8.89
CA GLU A 36 31.01 -3.48 -9.03
C GLU A 36 30.06 -4.28 -8.12
N ASN A 37 29.95 -3.88 -6.85
CA ASN A 37 29.07 -4.54 -5.88
C ASN A 37 27.58 -4.35 -6.22
N THR A 38 27.19 -3.18 -6.72
CA THR A 38 25.81 -2.89 -7.13
C THR A 38 25.45 -3.69 -8.38
N ALA A 39 26.35 -3.78 -9.36
CA ALA A 39 26.15 -4.60 -10.55
C ALA A 39 25.99 -6.08 -10.20
N LYS A 40 26.85 -6.62 -9.32
CA LYS A 40 26.76 -8.01 -8.82
C LYS A 40 25.42 -8.27 -8.13
N LEU A 41 24.98 -7.37 -7.24
CA LEU A 41 23.70 -7.49 -6.56
C LEU A 41 22.54 -7.49 -7.56
N PHE A 42 22.52 -6.51 -8.46
CA PHE A 42 21.49 -6.40 -9.50
C PHE A 42 21.42 -7.65 -10.39
N LEU A 43 22.55 -8.13 -10.92
CA LEU A 43 22.59 -9.29 -11.81
C LEU A 43 22.28 -10.63 -11.10
N SER A 44 22.34 -10.67 -9.77
CA SER A 44 22.00 -11.85 -8.95
C SER A 44 20.50 -12.02 -8.70
N GLN A 45 19.69 -11.01 -9.06
CA GLN A 45 18.25 -11.03 -8.85
C GLN A 45 17.55 -12.04 -9.78
N MET A 46 16.33 -12.42 -9.39
CA MET A 46 15.49 -13.34 -10.17
C MET A 46 15.12 -12.71 -11.52
N ALA A 47 15.09 -13.54 -12.56
CA ALA A 47 14.55 -13.24 -13.87
C ALA A 47 13.54 -14.35 -14.18
N HIS A 48 12.26 -13.99 -14.37
CA HIS A 48 11.16 -14.95 -14.46
C HIS A 48 10.48 -14.97 -15.84
N LEU A 49 10.33 -13.81 -16.48
CA LEU A 49 9.51 -13.64 -17.68
C LEU A 49 10.18 -14.17 -18.95
N GLY A 50 11.50 -14.40 -18.92
CA GLY A 50 12.29 -14.79 -20.09
C GLY A 50 12.70 -13.61 -20.98
N GLY A 51 13.33 -13.91 -22.12
CA GLY A 51 13.86 -12.89 -23.03
C GLY A 51 15.23 -12.35 -22.57
N HIS A 52 15.46 -11.05 -22.77
CA HIS A 52 16.72 -10.41 -22.40
C HIS A 52 16.86 -10.32 -20.87
N ARG A 53 17.94 -10.90 -20.34
CA ARG A 53 18.13 -11.11 -18.89
C ARG A 53 18.00 -9.84 -18.05
N ILE A 54 18.60 -8.72 -18.47
CA ILE A 54 18.56 -7.48 -17.70
C ILE A 54 17.14 -6.91 -17.69
N ASN A 55 16.44 -6.94 -18.82
CA ASN A 55 15.06 -6.47 -18.90
C ASN A 55 14.15 -7.32 -17.99
N ASP A 56 14.32 -8.64 -18.02
CA ASP A 56 13.57 -9.57 -17.18
C ASP A 56 13.82 -9.31 -15.67
N ILE A 57 15.07 -9.09 -15.26
CA ILE A 57 15.39 -8.69 -13.87
C ILE A 57 14.62 -7.43 -13.48
N PHE A 58 14.60 -6.41 -14.33
CA PHE A 58 13.85 -5.17 -14.07
C PHE A 58 12.36 -5.42 -13.94
N MET A 59 11.76 -6.15 -14.88
CA MET A 59 10.32 -6.40 -14.90
C MET A 59 9.87 -7.29 -13.73
N THR A 60 10.76 -8.15 -13.23
CA THR A 60 10.49 -9.05 -12.10
C THR A 60 10.65 -8.36 -10.74
N ASN A 61 11.62 -7.44 -10.60
CA ASN A 61 12.05 -6.90 -9.30
C ASN A 61 11.88 -5.38 -9.15
N GLY A 62 11.45 -4.69 -10.21
CA GLY A 62 11.32 -3.24 -10.24
C GLY A 62 10.14 -2.73 -9.43
N TYR A 63 10.35 -1.60 -8.76
CA TYR A 63 9.29 -0.89 -8.03
C TYR A 63 8.81 0.29 -8.85
N GLN A 64 7.50 0.53 -8.88
CA GLN A 64 6.97 1.71 -9.56
C GLN A 64 7.43 3.00 -8.87
N VAL A 65 7.94 3.95 -9.64
CA VAL A 65 8.40 5.27 -9.20
C VAL A 65 7.73 6.34 -10.06
N VAL A 66 7.43 7.49 -9.47
CA VAL A 66 6.83 8.65 -10.15
C VAL A 66 7.82 9.81 -10.10
N LEU A 67 8.31 10.24 -11.27
CA LEU A 67 9.27 11.37 -11.39
C LEU A 67 8.61 12.74 -11.60
N GLY A 68 7.27 12.81 -11.60
CA GLY A 68 6.51 14.03 -11.92
C GLY A 68 6.34 14.26 -13.42
N GLY A 69 5.24 14.90 -13.82
CA GLY A 69 4.87 15.15 -15.21
C GLY A 69 3.83 14.17 -15.80
N PRO A 70 3.30 14.45 -17.00
CA PRO A 70 2.15 13.75 -17.59
C PRO A 70 2.41 12.29 -18.02
N ASP A 71 3.67 11.88 -18.21
CA ASP A 71 4.08 10.48 -18.47
C ASP A 71 5.20 10.08 -17.49
N SER A 72 4.89 10.11 -16.19
CA SER A 72 5.89 9.98 -15.13
C SER A 72 6.08 8.54 -14.61
N HIS A 73 5.61 7.54 -15.36
CA HIS A 73 5.69 6.14 -14.94
C HIS A 73 7.07 5.55 -15.18
N HIS A 74 7.79 5.30 -14.09
CA HIS A 74 9.13 4.71 -14.10
C HIS A 74 9.16 3.44 -13.25
N TYR A 75 10.16 2.60 -13.49
CA TYR A 75 10.57 1.55 -12.59
C TYR A 75 11.92 1.90 -11.96
N GLY A 76 12.00 1.80 -10.64
CA GLY A 76 13.23 1.88 -9.86
C GLY A 76 13.72 0.48 -9.46
N SER A 77 15.01 0.22 -9.63
CA SER A 77 15.64 -1.03 -9.17
C SER A 77 16.32 -0.80 -7.82
N TYR A 78 15.97 -1.63 -6.83
CA TYR A 78 16.51 -1.59 -5.47
C TYR A 78 17.00 -3.00 -5.05
N PRO A 79 18.16 -3.46 -5.54
CA PRO A 79 18.58 -4.86 -5.45
C PRO A 79 18.59 -5.46 -4.04
N GLU A 80 18.88 -4.65 -3.02
CA GLU A 80 18.91 -5.10 -1.63
C GLU A 80 17.51 -5.43 -1.09
N ILE A 81 16.51 -4.59 -1.42
CA ILE A 81 15.14 -4.73 -0.89
C ILE A 81 14.29 -5.66 -1.76
N SER A 82 14.59 -5.79 -3.05
CA SER A 82 13.95 -6.77 -3.93
C SER A 82 14.14 -8.23 -3.50
N ARG A 83 14.97 -8.51 -2.48
CA ARG A 83 15.15 -9.85 -1.88
C ARG A 83 14.08 -10.19 -0.84
N ILE A 84 13.29 -9.22 -0.39
CA ILE A 84 12.23 -9.44 0.60
C ILE A 84 11.06 -10.16 -0.07
N ASN A 85 10.70 -11.33 0.46
CA ASN A 85 9.66 -12.18 -0.12
C ASN A 85 8.23 -11.62 0.07
N HIS A 86 7.31 -12.19 -0.70
CA HIS A 86 5.90 -11.88 -0.64
C HIS A 86 5.17 -12.55 0.54
N ASP A 87 4.35 -11.79 1.24
CA ASP A 87 3.19 -12.29 1.99
C ASP A 87 1.96 -11.45 1.63
N CYS A 88 0.78 -12.07 1.53
CA CYS A 88 -0.49 -11.37 1.31
C CYS A 88 -0.90 -10.47 2.49
N ARG A 89 -0.39 -10.77 3.70
CA ARG A 89 -0.58 -10.05 4.97
C ARG A 89 0.79 -9.77 5.61
N PRO A 90 1.58 -8.88 4.99
CA PRO A 90 3.00 -8.71 5.31
C PRO A 90 3.24 -8.08 6.69
N ASN A 91 4.47 -8.22 7.21
CA ASN A 91 4.92 -7.47 8.40
C ASN A 91 5.66 -6.17 8.08
N LEU A 92 6.02 -5.94 6.82
CA LEU A 92 6.63 -4.71 6.36
C LEU A 92 5.71 -3.95 5.40
N GLY A 93 5.59 -2.65 5.63
CA GLY A 93 5.09 -1.67 4.67
C GLY A 93 6.26 -0.90 4.04
N TYR A 94 6.05 -0.36 2.85
CA TYR A 94 7.04 0.50 2.23
C TYR A 94 6.42 1.64 1.42
N TYR A 95 7.22 2.68 1.23
CA TYR A 95 6.97 3.74 0.27
C TYR A 95 8.30 4.21 -0.33
N ILE A 96 8.24 4.84 -1.49
CA ILE A 96 9.39 5.50 -2.12
C ILE A 96 9.15 7.00 -2.00
N ASP A 97 10.09 7.71 -1.37
CA ASP A 97 9.98 9.16 -1.16
C ASP A 97 10.39 9.97 -2.40
N SER A 98 10.34 11.31 -2.28
CA SER A 98 10.74 12.23 -3.33
C SER A 98 12.24 12.19 -3.68
N ASP A 99 13.07 11.64 -2.78
CA ASP A 99 14.50 11.46 -3.00
C ASP A 99 14.81 10.08 -3.64
N PHE A 100 13.76 9.36 -4.06
CA PHE A 100 13.82 8.00 -4.61
C PHE A 100 14.41 6.98 -3.64
N VAL A 101 14.29 7.21 -2.34
CA VAL A 101 14.72 6.26 -1.33
C VAL A 101 13.57 5.30 -1.04
N HIS A 102 13.83 4.00 -1.23
CA HIS A 102 12.90 2.95 -0.80
C HIS A 102 12.93 2.82 0.72
N ARG A 103 11.86 3.24 1.39
CA ARG A 103 11.74 3.19 2.85
C ARG A 103 10.81 2.07 3.26
N THR A 104 11.38 1.09 3.94
CA THR A 104 10.67 -0.09 4.44
C THR A 104 10.60 -0.05 5.96
N ARG A 105 9.42 -0.28 6.54
CA ARG A 105 9.18 -0.21 8.00
C ARG A 105 8.30 -1.37 8.45
N ALA A 106 8.52 -1.81 9.70
CA ALA A 106 7.62 -2.76 10.33
C ALA A 106 6.26 -2.10 10.60
N VAL A 107 5.18 -2.76 10.20
CA VAL A 107 3.79 -2.31 10.45
C VAL A 107 3.14 -3.03 11.64
N ARG A 108 3.82 -4.04 12.16
CA ARG A 108 3.43 -4.79 13.36
C ARG A 108 4.66 -5.29 14.08
N LYS A 109 4.46 -5.84 15.29
CA LYS A 109 5.52 -6.53 16.03
C LYS A 109 6.02 -7.73 15.22
N ILE A 110 7.34 -7.86 15.15
CA ILE A 110 8.06 -8.95 14.45
C ILE A 110 8.84 -9.73 15.51
N LEU A 111 8.66 -11.04 15.54
CA LEU A 111 9.35 -11.90 16.52
C LEU A 111 10.71 -12.37 15.98
N PRO A 112 11.70 -12.68 16.84
CA PRO A 112 12.95 -13.27 16.39
C PRO A 112 12.72 -14.55 15.57
N GLY A 113 13.34 -14.62 14.40
CA GLY A 113 13.19 -15.75 13.46
C GLY A 113 11.98 -15.66 12.53
N GLU A 114 11.10 -14.67 12.70
CA GLU A 114 10.04 -14.38 11.72
C GLU A 114 10.66 -13.79 10.43
N GLU A 115 10.26 -14.33 9.28
CA GLU A 115 10.69 -13.80 7.98
C GLU A 115 10.12 -12.40 7.76
N LEU A 116 10.95 -11.51 7.22
CA LEU A 116 10.53 -10.18 6.78
C LEU A 116 9.86 -10.29 5.41
N THR A 117 8.64 -9.77 5.29
CA THR A 117 7.84 -9.87 4.06
C THR A 117 7.16 -8.55 3.71
N VAL A 118 6.99 -8.31 2.40
CA VAL A 118 6.16 -7.23 1.84
C VAL A 118 5.05 -7.83 0.97
N THR A 119 4.05 -7.06 0.58
CA THR A 119 3.10 -7.53 -0.44
C THR A 119 3.52 -7.06 -1.82
N TYR A 120 3.54 -7.97 -2.80
CA TYR A 120 3.70 -7.63 -4.23
C TYR A 120 2.34 -7.40 -4.91
N LEU A 121 1.27 -7.79 -4.21
CA LEU A 121 -0.09 -7.86 -4.72
C LEU A 121 -0.97 -6.87 -3.98
N ASN A 122 -2.11 -6.54 -4.57
CA ASN A 122 -3.16 -5.84 -3.86
C ASN A 122 -3.75 -6.79 -2.79
N PRO A 123 -3.62 -6.49 -1.47
CA PRO A 123 -4.10 -7.37 -0.42
C PRO A 123 -5.63 -7.46 -0.34
N PHE A 124 -6.36 -6.52 -0.97
CA PHE A 124 -7.83 -6.49 -1.02
C PHE A 124 -8.43 -7.39 -2.12
N GLN A 125 -7.61 -7.92 -3.04
CA GLN A 125 -8.10 -8.88 -4.02
C GLN A 125 -8.40 -10.22 -3.38
N HIS A 126 -9.40 -10.95 -3.89
CA HIS A 126 -9.74 -12.30 -3.45
C HIS A 126 -8.58 -13.31 -3.59
N ARG A 127 -8.60 -14.39 -2.82
CA ARG A 127 -7.54 -15.43 -2.82
C ARG A 127 -7.22 -15.95 -4.22
N ALA A 128 -8.24 -16.30 -5.00
CA ALA A 128 -8.06 -16.83 -6.36
C ALA A 128 -7.40 -15.82 -7.31
N ALA A 129 -7.69 -14.53 -7.16
CA ALA A 129 -7.07 -13.47 -7.95
C ALA A 129 -5.60 -13.27 -7.55
N ARG A 130 -5.32 -13.28 -6.24
CA ARG A 130 -3.94 -13.20 -5.71
C ARG A 130 -3.08 -14.36 -6.20
N GLN A 131 -3.58 -15.60 -6.12
CA GLN A 131 -2.86 -16.79 -6.61
C GLN A 131 -2.55 -16.71 -8.10
N ARG A 132 -3.55 -16.39 -8.92
CA ARG A 132 -3.38 -16.24 -10.37
C ARG A 132 -2.35 -15.17 -10.72
N ARG A 133 -2.39 -14.03 -10.01
CA ARG A 133 -1.44 -12.93 -10.23
C ARG A 133 -0.02 -13.32 -9.80
N ALA A 134 0.14 -14.00 -8.66
CA ALA A 134 1.43 -14.52 -8.21
C ALA A 134 2.07 -15.44 -9.26
N GLN A 135 1.29 -16.40 -9.75
CA GLN A 135 1.74 -17.34 -10.77
C GLN A 135 2.09 -16.63 -12.09
N ASN A 136 1.27 -15.68 -12.54
CA ASN A 136 1.49 -15.02 -13.83
C ASN A 136 2.66 -14.02 -13.83
N ALA A 137 2.95 -13.39 -12.70
CA ALA A 137 3.96 -12.33 -12.62
C ALA A 137 5.31 -12.81 -12.05
N TRP A 138 5.31 -13.83 -11.20
CA TRP A 138 6.53 -14.34 -10.55
C TRP A 138 6.65 -15.87 -10.58
N GLY A 139 5.67 -16.60 -11.12
CA GLY A 139 5.77 -18.05 -11.31
C GLY A 139 5.68 -18.89 -10.06
N PHE A 140 5.12 -18.36 -8.97
CA PHE A 140 4.95 -19.10 -7.72
C PHE A 140 3.49 -19.18 -7.26
N ASP A 141 3.17 -20.32 -6.64
CA ASP A 141 1.96 -20.49 -5.83
C ASP A 141 2.19 -19.90 -4.44
N CYS A 142 1.40 -18.89 -4.05
CA CYS A 142 1.57 -18.25 -2.76
C CYS A 142 1.13 -19.21 -1.63
N ARG A 143 2.04 -19.49 -0.69
CA ARG A 143 1.80 -20.38 0.46
C ARG A 143 1.80 -19.65 1.80
N CYS A 144 1.64 -18.31 1.78
CA CYS A 144 1.52 -17.54 3.01
C CYS A 144 0.32 -18.02 3.86
N PRO A 145 0.28 -17.72 5.17
CA PRO A 145 -0.81 -18.17 6.04
C PRO A 145 -2.21 -17.82 5.52
N GLN A 146 -2.37 -16.67 4.86
CA GLN A 146 -3.65 -16.27 4.28
C GLN A 146 -4.07 -17.13 3.08
N CYS A 147 -3.11 -17.50 2.24
CA CYS A 147 -3.37 -18.35 1.07
C CYS A 147 -3.45 -19.83 1.42
N ALA A 148 -2.94 -20.23 2.59
CA ALA A 148 -2.98 -21.59 3.13
C ALA A 148 -4.25 -21.88 3.95
N LEU A 149 -5.15 -20.91 4.12
CA LEU A 149 -6.44 -21.11 4.78
C LEU A 149 -7.24 -22.24 4.12
N ALA A 150 -8.02 -22.95 4.94
CA ALA A 150 -9.04 -23.87 4.45
C ALA A 150 -10.10 -23.11 3.64
N GLU A 151 -10.74 -23.78 2.68
CA GLU A 151 -11.61 -23.12 1.69
C GLU A 151 -12.70 -22.26 2.34
N ALA A 152 -13.44 -22.79 3.32
CA ALA A 152 -14.48 -22.03 4.02
C ALA A 152 -13.95 -20.75 4.70
N LEU A 153 -12.74 -20.80 5.29
CA LEU A 153 -12.14 -19.61 5.92
C LEU A 153 -11.60 -18.61 4.89
N ALA A 154 -11.19 -19.09 3.71
CA ALA A 154 -10.80 -18.24 2.60
C ALA A 154 -12.02 -17.53 2.01
N ASP A 155 -13.16 -18.23 1.84
CA ASP A 155 -14.42 -17.66 1.38
C ASP A 155 -14.91 -16.57 2.36
N GLU A 156 -14.90 -16.85 3.66
CA GLU A 156 -15.23 -15.85 4.69
C GLU A 156 -14.28 -14.63 4.66
N SER A 157 -13.02 -14.82 4.30
CA SER A 157 -12.06 -13.71 4.14
C SER A 157 -12.42 -12.87 2.91
N ASP A 158 -12.70 -13.51 1.78
CA ASP A 158 -13.06 -12.82 0.55
C ASP A 158 -14.40 -12.06 0.72
N GLU A 159 -15.38 -12.61 1.45
CA GLU A 159 -16.61 -11.90 1.85
C GLU A 159 -16.33 -10.69 2.74
N ARG A 160 -15.40 -10.80 3.71
CA ARG A 160 -15.00 -9.65 4.54
C ARG A 160 -14.34 -8.55 3.70
N LEU A 161 -13.51 -8.90 2.71
CA LEU A 161 -12.90 -7.92 1.81
C LEU A 161 -13.95 -7.17 0.98
N GLN A 162 -15.00 -7.86 0.52
CA GLN A 162 -16.13 -7.21 -0.15
C GLN A 162 -16.89 -6.28 0.80
N ARG A 163 -17.12 -6.71 2.04
CA ARG A 163 -17.82 -5.88 3.03
C ARG A 163 -17.02 -4.64 3.42
N ILE A 164 -15.69 -4.74 3.51
CA ILE A 164 -14.80 -3.61 3.68
C ILE A 164 -15.03 -2.59 2.57
N HIS A 165 -14.95 -3.02 1.31
CA HIS A 165 -15.12 -2.14 0.16
C HIS A 165 -16.46 -1.40 0.18
N VAL A 166 -17.57 -2.12 0.44
CA VAL A 166 -18.91 -1.52 0.53
C VAL A 166 -19.00 -0.49 1.67
N LEU A 167 -18.40 -0.76 2.83
CA LEU A 167 -18.42 0.18 3.96
C LEU A 167 -17.58 1.43 3.68
N GLU A 168 -16.44 1.29 2.99
CA GLU A 168 -15.61 2.43 2.58
C GLU A 168 -16.39 3.35 1.62
N GLU A 169 -17.04 2.78 0.60
CA GLU A 169 -17.88 3.56 -0.33
C GLU A 169 -19.02 4.28 0.40
N GLN A 170 -19.67 3.62 1.37
CA GLN A 170 -20.71 4.24 2.18
C GLN A 170 -20.16 5.37 3.08
N MET A 171 -18.95 5.22 3.61
CA MET A 171 -18.28 6.21 4.46
C MET A 171 -17.81 7.45 3.69
N GLU A 172 -17.53 7.32 2.41
CA GLU A 172 -17.19 8.42 1.52
C GLU A 172 -18.43 9.20 1.05
N ASP A 173 -19.59 8.55 0.98
CA ASP A 173 -20.86 9.17 0.59
C ASP A 173 -21.57 9.83 1.79
N LEU A 174 -21.61 11.17 1.82
CA LEU A 174 -22.27 11.97 2.87
C LEU A 174 -23.80 11.81 2.91
N GLU A 175 -24.41 11.25 1.88
CA GLU A 175 -25.84 10.98 1.83
C GLU A 175 -26.21 9.63 2.46
N LYS A 176 -25.24 8.74 2.70
CA LYS A 176 -25.51 7.46 3.37
C LYS A 176 -25.71 7.63 4.86
N GLU A 177 -26.69 6.91 5.39
CA GLU A 177 -26.84 6.77 6.83
C GLU A 177 -25.84 5.74 7.34
N LEU A 178 -25.11 6.12 8.39
CA LEU A 178 -24.08 5.31 9.02
C LEU A 178 -24.21 5.40 10.53
N THR A 179 -23.83 4.33 11.19
CA THR A 179 -23.77 4.28 12.65
C THR A 179 -22.33 4.15 13.14
N MET A 180 -22.12 4.42 14.44
CA MET A 180 -20.84 4.09 15.07
C MET A 180 -20.50 2.60 15.04
N ASP A 181 -21.50 1.73 14.91
CA ASP A 181 -21.30 0.29 14.77
C ASP A 181 -20.71 -0.06 13.39
N ASP A 182 -21.16 0.59 12.32
CA ASP A 182 -20.58 0.42 10.98
C ASP A 182 -19.11 0.85 10.93
N ILE A 183 -18.79 1.97 11.60
CA ILE A 183 -17.42 2.48 11.73
C ILE A 183 -16.53 1.48 12.48
N ARG A 184 -17.00 0.96 13.62
CA ARG A 184 -16.25 -0.05 14.39
C ARG A 184 -16.02 -1.33 13.57
N LYS A 185 -17.07 -1.81 12.89
CA LYS A 185 -17.00 -3.01 12.03
C LYS A 185 -15.95 -2.88 10.94
N LEU A 186 -15.81 -1.71 10.30
CA LEU A 186 -14.75 -1.48 9.31
C LEU A 186 -13.36 -1.70 9.93
N VAL A 187 -13.07 -1.02 11.04
CA VAL A 187 -11.76 -1.12 11.71
C VAL A 187 -11.49 -2.53 12.22
N GLU A 188 -12.51 -3.21 12.76
CA GLU A 188 -12.40 -4.60 13.20
C GLU A 188 -12.10 -5.56 12.04
N MET A 189 -12.74 -5.38 10.88
CA MET A 189 -12.45 -6.20 9.71
C MET A 189 -11.04 -5.97 9.18
N TYR A 190 -10.56 -4.73 9.16
CA TYR A 190 -9.17 -4.41 8.82
C TYR A 190 -8.16 -5.14 9.72
N LYS A 191 -8.41 -5.13 11.04
CA LYS A 191 -7.58 -5.83 12.03
C LYS A 191 -7.66 -7.35 11.88
N LYS A 192 -8.87 -7.90 11.67
CA LYS A 192 -9.10 -9.34 11.49
C LYS A 192 -8.43 -9.87 10.22
N GLU A 193 -8.50 -9.09 9.15
CA GLU A 193 -7.83 -9.40 7.90
C GLU A 193 -6.33 -9.11 7.93
N ARG A 194 -5.77 -8.53 8.99
CA ARG A 194 -4.34 -8.12 9.07
C ARG A 194 -3.91 -7.24 7.90
N LEU A 195 -4.73 -6.23 7.60
CA LEU A 195 -4.43 -5.22 6.58
C LEU A 195 -3.55 -4.09 7.16
N ASP A 196 -2.56 -4.44 7.97
CA ASP A 196 -1.74 -3.51 8.78
C ASP A 196 -1.05 -2.44 7.91
N ILE A 197 -0.63 -2.81 6.69
CA ILE A 197 0.01 -1.91 5.71
C ILE A 197 -0.93 -0.87 5.06
N LYS A 198 -2.23 -0.92 5.39
CA LYS A 198 -3.28 -0.03 4.85
C LYS A 198 -4.23 0.45 5.97
N LEU A 199 -3.85 0.24 7.23
CA LEU A 199 -4.72 0.53 8.37
C LEU A 199 -4.93 2.03 8.58
N ALA A 200 -3.95 2.87 8.21
CA ALA A 200 -4.05 4.32 8.37
C ALA A 200 -5.27 4.90 7.64
N GLY A 201 -5.54 4.43 6.41
CA GLY A 201 -6.70 4.88 5.62
C GLY A 201 -8.03 4.56 6.30
N ALA A 202 -8.19 3.33 6.79
CA ALA A 202 -9.39 2.90 7.50
C ALA A 202 -9.62 3.70 8.80
N LEU A 203 -8.55 3.99 9.54
CA LEU A 203 -8.61 4.79 10.76
C LEU A 203 -8.94 6.25 10.47
N THR A 204 -8.43 6.82 9.37
CA THR A 204 -8.81 8.15 8.88
C THR A 204 -10.29 8.22 8.53
N LEU A 205 -10.82 7.25 7.77
CA LEU A 205 -12.24 7.15 7.45
C LEU A 205 -13.10 7.04 8.72
N ALA A 206 -12.66 6.21 9.67
CA ALA A 206 -13.33 6.03 10.95
C ALA A 206 -13.35 7.32 11.79
N ALA A 207 -12.22 8.03 11.87
CA ALA A 207 -12.10 9.29 12.59
C ALA A 207 -13.01 10.37 12.00
N MET A 208 -12.96 10.54 10.67
CA MET A 208 -13.78 11.53 9.96
C MET A 208 -15.27 11.22 10.10
N ASN A 209 -15.69 9.96 9.94
CA ASN A 209 -17.10 9.59 10.04
C ASN A 209 -17.62 9.62 11.48
N ALA A 210 -16.82 9.27 12.49
CA ALA A 210 -17.19 9.49 13.88
C ALA A 210 -17.41 10.99 14.15
N ASN A 211 -16.56 11.86 13.59
CA ASN A 211 -16.71 13.30 13.73
C ASN A 211 -17.97 13.83 13.00
N LEU A 212 -18.28 13.29 11.82
CA LEU A 212 -19.50 13.59 11.07
C LEU A 212 -20.77 13.22 11.84
N LEU A 213 -20.73 12.15 12.66
CA LEU A 213 -21.82 11.74 13.55
C LEU A 213 -21.88 12.55 14.85
N GLY A 214 -20.92 13.44 15.11
CA GLY A 214 -20.83 14.23 16.34
C GLY A 214 -20.15 13.50 17.50
N GLU A 215 -19.49 12.37 17.25
CA GLU A 215 -18.85 11.52 18.27
C GLU A 215 -17.39 11.94 18.51
N ALA A 216 -17.20 13.11 19.11
CA ALA A 216 -15.89 13.76 19.27
C ALA A 216 -14.82 12.86 19.94
N ALA A 217 -15.21 12.09 20.96
CA ALA A 217 -14.28 11.23 21.70
C ALA A 217 -13.76 10.08 20.82
N ALA A 218 -14.66 9.40 20.11
CA ALA A 218 -14.28 8.33 19.18
C ALA A 218 -13.51 8.86 17.98
N ALA A 219 -13.89 10.02 17.46
CA ALA A 219 -13.18 10.69 16.37
C ALA A 219 -11.73 10.99 16.75
N ARG A 220 -11.50 11.53 17.96
CA ARG A 220 -10.16 11.77 18.49
C ARG A 220 -9.36 10.48 18.65
N GLU A 221 -9.97 9.43 19.18
CA GLU A 221 -9.30 8.14 19.38
C GLU A 221 -8.82 7.53 18.06
N TYR A 222 -9.70 7.47 17.06
CA TYR A 222 -9.33 6.97 15.74
C TYR A 222 -8.31 7.87 15.03
N ALA A 223 -8.42 9.19 15.18
CA ALA A 223 -7.46 10.12 14.59
C ALA A 223 -6.04 9.93 15.16
N LEU A 224 -5.91 9.72 16.47
CA LEU A 224 -4.61 9.40 17.09
C LEU A 224 -4.03 8.09 16.55
N GLN A 225 -4.85 7.04 16.43
CA GLN A 225 -4.43 5.78 15.82
C GLN A 225 -4.05 5.96 14.34
N ALA A 226 -4.79 6.78 13.59
CA ALA A 226 -4.51 7.08 12.18
C ALA A 226 -3.17 7.82 12.01
N VAL A 227 -2.84 8.74 12.92
CA VAL A 227 -1.53 9.41 12.96
C VAL A 227 -0.41 8.39 13.17
N GLU A 228 -0.54 7.51 14.17
CA GLU A 228 0.46 6.48 14.44
C GLU A 228 0.69 5.55 13.24
N ALA A 229 -0.40 5.02 12.66
CA ALA A 229 -0.33 4.16 11.48
C ALA A 229 0.20 4.91 10.25
N GLY A 230 -0.24 6.14 10.02
CA GLY A 230 0.17 6.96 8.87
C GLY A 230 1.65 7.33 8.88
N ILE A 231 2.22 7.62 10.05
CA ILE A 231 3.66 7.86 10.21
C ILE A 231 4.46 6.61 9.82
N ILE A 232 3.94 5.42 10.13
CA ILE A 232 4.58 4.16 9.74
C ILE A 232 4.46 3.95 8.22
N GLU A 233 3.27 4.14 7.65
CA GLU A 233 3.01 3.87 6.23
C GLU A 233 3.68 4.86 5.28
N LYS A 234 3.65 6.16 5.58
CA LYS A 234 4.07 7.25 4.67
C LYS A 234 4.81 8.40 5.36
N CYS A 235 5.23 8.25 6.62
CA CYS A 235 5.82 9.34 7.42
C CYS A 235 4.86 10.53 7.57
N GLU A 236 5.36 11.76 7.71
CA GLU A 236 4.55 12.96 7.92
C GLU A 236 3.87 13.41 6.61
N SER A 237 2.72 12.80 6.29
CA SER A 237 1.87 13.16 5.14
C SER A 237 0.85 14.25 5.49
N GLU A 238 0.19 14.83 4.48
CA GLU A 238 -0.95 15.74 4.71
C GLU A 238 -2.10 15.06 5.46
N ASP A 239 -2.37 13.79 5.19
CA ASP A 239 -3.38 13.01 5.94
C ASP A 239 -3.02 12.91 7.43
N VAL A 240 -1.74 12.68 7.75
CA VAL A 240 -1.26 12.63 9.14
C VAL A 240 -1.45 13.99 9.81
N LYS A 241 -1.10 15.10 9.13
CA LYS A 241 -1.31 16.45 9.67
C LYS A 241 -2.80 16.73 9.90
N SER A 242 -3.65 16.37 8.94
CA SER A 242 -5.11 16.51 9.04
C SER A 242 -5.67 15.75 10.24
N MET A 243 -5.24 14.50 10.44
CA MET A 243 -5.66 13.70 11.60
C MET A 243 -5.13 14.23 12.93
N ARG A 244 -3.93 14.84 12.98
CA ARG A 244 -3.47 15.55 14.20
C ARG A 244 -4.40 16.71 14.54
N LEU A 245 -4.77 17.54 13.56
CA LEU A 245 -5.69 18.66 13.76
C LEU A 245 -7.07 18.18 14.24
N LEU A 246 -7.60 17.10 13.64
CA LEU A 246 -8.84 16.48 14.09
C LEU A 246 -8.73 16.01 15.55
N ALA A 247 -7.64 15.34 15.91
CA ALA A 247 -7.42 14.82 17.26
C ALA A 247 -7.27 15.93 18.33
N GLU A 248 -6.70 17.07 17.96
CA GLU A 248 -6.55 18.24 18.84
C GLU A 248 -7.90 18.91 19.10
N ASN A 249 -8.66 19.22 18.04
CA ASN A 249 -9.91 19.97 18.14
C ASN A 249 -11.04 19.37 17.26
N PRO A 250 -11.64 18.21 17.64
CA PRO A 250 -12.62 17.53 16.79
C PRO A 250 -13.83 18.40 16.39
N LYS A 251 -14.29 19.28 17.30
CA LYS A 251 -15.45 20.16 17.08
C LYS A 251 -15.19 21.34 16.15
N GLU A 252 -13.92 21.70 15.96
CA GLU A 252 -13.50 22.78 15.05
C GLU A 252 -13.17 22.26 13.65
N HIS A 253 -12.85 20.97 13.53
CA HIS A 253 -12.60 20.30 12.26
C HIS A 253 -13.82 20.40 11.31
N PHE A 254 -13.58 20.55 10.01
CA PHE A 254 -14.62 20.81 9.00
C PHE A 254 -15.67 19.69 8.90
N THR A 255 -15.33 18.48 9.31
CA THR A 255 -16.26 17.33 9.32
C THR A 255 -17.19 17.30 10.54
N TRP A 256 -17.10 18.23 11.50
CA TRP A 256 -17.90 18.16 12.72
C TRP A 256 -19.40 18.18 12.44
N ARG A 257 -20.10 17.14 12.89
CA ARG A 257 -21.57 16.97 12.78
C ARG A 257 -22.13 17.08 11.35
N GLY A 258 -21.32 16.84 10.32
CA GLY A 258 -21.76 16.98 8.93
C GLY A 258 -22.84 15.98 8.47
N ARG A 259 -23.06 14.89 9.20
CA ARG A 259 -24.18 13.94 8.99
C ARG A 259 -25.36 14.20 9.93
N VAL A 260 -25.26 15.16 10.85
CA VAL A 260 -26.32 15.46 11.82
C VAL A 260 -27.26 16.52 11.25
N THR A 261 -28.53 16.17 11.19
CA THR A 261 -29.60 17.10 10.80
C THR A 261 -30.22 17.70 12.07
N GLU A 262 -30.09 19.01 12.27
CA GLU A 262 -30.93 19.74 13.24
C GLU A 262 -31.96 20.57 12.47
N ASN A 263 -33.24 20.47 12.84
CA ASN A 263 -34.35 21.21 12.22
C ASN A 263 -34.47 21.06 10.69
N GLY A 264 -34.08 19.91 10.14
CA GLY A 264 -34.18 19.62 8.70
C GLY A 264 -33.03 20.17 7.84
N ILE A 265 -31.97 20.74 8.45
CA ILE A 265 -30.80 21.27 7.74
C ILE A 265 -29.56 20.46 8.14
N LYS A 266 -28.83 19.93 7.14
CA LYS A 266 -27.51 19.30 7.34
C LYS A 266 -26.46 20.40 7.57
N TYR A 267 -25.63 20.24 8.60
CA TYR A 267 -24.50 21.14 8.85
C TYR A 267 -23.36 20.88 7.86
N HIS A 268 -23.44 21.42 6.65
CA HIS A 268 -22.26 21.49 5.78
C HIS A 268 -21.42 22.70 6.17
N LYS A 269 -20.44 22.53 7.08
CA LYS A 269 -19.30 23.45 7.14
C LYS A 269 -18.44 23.17 5.91
N ILE A 270 -18.78 23.81 4.79
CA ILE A 270 -17.90 23.84 3.62
C ILE A 270 -16.87 24.94 3.90
N SER A 271 -15.61 24.54 4.07
CA SER A 271 -14.44 25.40 3.92
C SER A 271 -13.63 24.91 2.73
#